data_AF-A0A4Q7FX22-F1
#
_entry.id   AF-A0A4Q7FX22-F1
#
_cell.length_a   1.000
_cell.length_b   1.000
_cell.length_c   1.000
_cell.angle_alpha   90.00
_cell.angle_beta   90.00
_cell.angle_gamma   90.00
#
_symmetry.space_group_name_H-M   'P 1'
#
loop_
_entity.id
_entity.type
_entity.pdbx_description
1 polymer ?
#
loop_
_entity_poly.entity_id
_entity_poly.type
_entity_poly.pdbx_seq_one_letter_code
_entity_poly.pdbx_strand_id
1 'polypeptide(L)' 'MDRIIPLIMCGGAGTRLWPASREVHPKQFLPLFGTRSTFQETLLRVSDPALFERPIVIT' A
#
# COMPACT_ATOMS: atom_id res chain seq x y z
N MET A 1 27.07 0.58 -0.34
CA MET A 1 26.03 -0.46 -0.41
C MET A 1 24.82 0.18 -1.03
N ASP A 2 24.35 -0.34 -2.14
CA ASP A 2 23.16 0.20 -2.80
C ASP A 2 21.92 -0.19 -2.01
N ARG A 3 21.07 0.78 -1.70
CA ARG A 3 19.79 0.58 -1.00
C ARG A 3 18.74 0.03 -1.97
N ILE A 4 17.78 -0.72 -1.44
CA ILE A 4 16.70 -1.32 -2.23
C ILE A 4 15.71 -0.21 -2.61
N ILE A 5 15.30 -0.15 -3.88
CA ILE A 5 14.23 0.74 -4.34
C ILE A 5 12.90 -0.01 -4.27
N PRO A 6 11.98 0.32 -3.35
CA PRO A 6 10.71 -0.37 -3.26
C PRO A 6 9.79 0.05 -4.41
N LEU A 7 9.22 -0.94 -5.11
CA LEU A 7 8.16 -0.73 -6.09
C LEU A 7 6.83 -1.29 -5.54
N ILE A 8 5.91 -0.40 -5.19
CA ILE A 8 4.62 -0.77 -4.58
C ILE A 8 3.54 -0.73 -5.67
N MET A 9 3.02 -1.90 -6.02
CA MET A 9 1.84 -2.03 -6.88
C MET A 9 0.57 -1.79 -6.06
N CYS A 10 -0.17 -0.76 -6.42
CA CYS A 10 -1.28 -0.18 -5.66
C CYS A 10 -2.54 -0.09 -6.54
N GLY A 11 -3.03 -1.23 -7.00
CA GLY A 11 -4.19 -1.30 -7.90
C GLY A 11 -5.17 -2.44 -7.58
N GLY A 12 -6.21 -2.54 -8.43
CA GLY A 12 -7.25 -3.56 -8.38
C GLY A 12 -8.58 -3.06 -7.82
N ALA A 13 -9.68 -3.43 -8.48
CA ALA A 13 -11.04 -2.91 -8.21
C ALA A 13 -11.65 -3.31 -6.85
N GLY A 14 -11.02 -4.23 -6.10
CA GLY A 14 -11.49 -4.62 -4.77
C GLY A 14 -12.89 -5.24 -4.71
N THR A 15 -13.42 -5.77 -5.82
CA THR A 15 -14.81 -6.23 -5.97
C THR A 15 -15.25 -7.30 -4.97
N ARG A 16 -14.32 -8.12 -4.47
CA ARG A 16 -14.57 -9.14 -3.43
C ARG A 16 -14.86 -8.56 -2.04
N LEU A 17 -14.59 -7.27 -1.83
CA LEU A 17 -14.81 -6.57 -0.56
C LEU A 17 -15.97 -5.58 -0.64
N TRP A 18 -16.84 -5.72 -1.65
CA TRP A 18 -18.09 -4.96 -1.66
C TRP A 18 -18.94 -5.34 -0.41
N PRO A 19 -19.60 -4.38 0.27
CA PRO A 19 -19.78 -2.96 -0.08
C PRO A 19 -18.68 -2.02 0.44
N ALA A 20 -17.70 -2.54 1.19
CA ALA A 20 -16.66 -1.73 1.81
C ALA A 20 -15.72 -1.11 0.75
N SER A 21 -15.32 -1.88 -0.26
CA SER A 21 -14.56 -1.37 -1.41
C SER A 21 -15.49 -0.93 -2.54
N ARG A 22 -15.29 0.29 -3.02
CA ARG A 22 -16.01 0.88 -4.16
C ARG A 22 -14.99 1.46 -5.14
N GLU A 23 -15.42 1.80 -6.34
CA GLU A 23 -14.55 2.43 -7.35
C GLU A 23 -13.88 3.71 -6.82
N VAL A 24 -14.66 4.59 -6.20
CA VAL A 24 -14.19 5.84 -5.57
C VAL A 24 -13.54 5.61 -4.19
N HIS A 25 -13.54 4.38 -3.69
CA HIS A 25 -12.98 4.04 -2.39
C HIS A 25 -12.29 2.66 -2.41
N PRO A 26 -11.10 2.56 -3.02
CA PRO A 26 -10.41 1.30 -3.25
C PRO A 26 -9.94 0.62 -1.96
N LYS A 27 -9.97 -0.72 -1.95
CA LYS A 27 -9.64 -1.55 -0.79
C LYS A 27 -8.29 -1.26 -0.12
N GLN A 28 -7.28 -0.84 -0.89
CA GLN A 28 -5.93 -0.64 -0.36
C GLN A 28 -5.83 0.58 0.57
N PHE A 29 -6.79 1.50 0.48
CA PHE A 29 -6.90 2.68 1.32
C PHE A 29 -7.85 2.48 2.51
N LEU A 30 -8.49 1.30 2.63
CA LEU A 30 -9.36 0.95 3.74
C LEU A 30 -8.57 0.37 4.93
N PRO A 31 -8.94 0.73 6.18
CA PRO A 31 -8.39 0.14 7.40
C PRO A 31 -9.06 -1.22 7.70
N LEU A 32 -8.74 -2.24 6.90
CA LEU A 32 -9.40 -3.56 6.96
C LEU A 32 -8.98 -4.43 8.16
N PHE A 33 -7.77 -4.24 8.68
CA PHE A 33 -7.16 -5.12 9.69
C PHE A 33 -6.65 -4.36 10.92
N GLY A 34 -7.06 -3.10 11.10
CA GLY A 34 -6.57 -2.25 12.18
C GLY A 34 -6.87 -0.78 11.92
N THR A 35 -6.00 0.10 12.42
CA THR A 35 -6.19 1.55 12.31
C THR A 35 -5.65 2.14 11.01
N ARG A 36 -4.75 1.44 10.33
CA ARG A 36 -4.13 1.88 9.07
C ARG A 36 -4.62 1.07 7.88
N SER A 37 -4.55 1.69 6.71
CA SER A 37 -4.82 1.00 5.45
C SER A 37 -3.70 0.03 5.08
N THR A 38 -4.01 -0.95 4.22
CA THR A 38 -2.98 -1.90 3.76
C THR A 38 -1.88 -1.21 2.93
N PHE A 39 -2.19 -0.09 2.28
CA PHE A 39 -1.20 0.79 1.65
C PHE A 39 -0.26 1.43 2.68
N GLN A 40 -0.81 2.03 3.74
CA GLN A 40 -0.01 2.63 4.82
C GLN A 40 0.86 1.59 5.53
N GLU A 41 0.31 0.43 5.85
CA GLU A 41 1.08 -0.68 6.45
C GLU A 41 2.20 -1.17 5.51
N THR A 42 1.99 -1.13 4.18
CA THR A 42 3.04 -1.50 3.22
C THR A 42 4.17 -0.47 3.17
N LEU A 43 3.86 0.82 3.25
CA LEU A 43 4.88 1.87 3.35
C LEU A 43 5.73 1.74 4.62
N LEU A 44 5.11 1.40 5.75
CA LEU A 44 5.83 1.20 7.01
C LEU A 44 6.78 0.00 6.97
N ARG A 45 6.47 -1.05 6.21
CA ARG A 45 7.39 -2.19 6.03
C ARG A 45 8.69 -1.83 5.30
N VAL A 46 8.68 -0.74 4.52
CA VAL A 46 9.83 -0.29 3.72
C VAL A 46 10.32 1.10 4.13
N SER A 47 10.08 1.50 5.38
CA SER A 47 10.41 2.84 5.87
C SER A 47 11.81 2.95 6.49
N ASP A 48 12.57 1.86 6.61
CA ASP A 48 13.92 1.91 7.16
C ASP A 48 14.88 2.59 6.16
N PRO A 49 15.38 3.80 6.47
CA PRO A 49 16.23 4.56 5.55
C PRO A 49 17.65 3.97 5.42
N ALA A 50 18.05 3.05 6.31
CA ALA A 50 19.31 2.33 6.17
C ALA A 50 19.24 1.25 5.08
N LEU A 51 18.02 0.74 4.79
CA LEU A 51 17.79 -0.37 3.88
C LEU A 51 17.13 0.05 2.56
N PHE A 52 16.25 1.06 2.60
CA PHE A 52 15.37 1.41 1.48
C PHE A 52 15.55 2.84 1.00
N GLU A 53 15.38 3.03 -0.31
CA GLU A 53 15.17 4.33 -0.95
C GLU A 53 13.70 4.76 -0.88
N ARG A 54 13.43 5.97 -1.38
CA ARG A 54 12.05 6.46 -1.56
C ARG A 54 11.23 5.48 -2.42
N PRO A 55 10.08 5.01 -1.94
CA PRO A 55 9.26 4.06 -2.68
C PRO A 55 8.63 4.70 -3.93
N ILE A 56 8.55 3.91 -4.99
CA ILE A 56 7.80 4.23 -6.21
C ILE A 56 6.45 3.51 -6.13
N VAL A 57 5.36 4.23 -6.34
CA VAL A 57 4.00 3.67 -6.32
C VAL A 57 3.45 3.63 -7.75
N ILE A 58 2.99 2.47 -8.18
CA ILE A 58 2.27 2.27 -9.45
C ILE A 58 0.82 1.94 -9.12
N THR A 59 -0.14 2.70 -9.63
CA THR A 59 -1.59 2.51 -9.39
C THR A 59 -2.31 1.90 -10.57
#